data_AF-A0A6L6HVR8-F1
#
_entry.id   AF-A0A6L6HVR8-F1
#
_cell.length_a   1.000
_cell.length_b   1.000
_cell.length_c   1.000
_cell.angle_alpha   90.00
_cell.angle_beta   90.00
_cell.angle_gamma   90.00
#
_symmetry.space_group_name_H-M   'P 1'
#
loop_
_entity.id
_entity.type
_entity.pdbx_description
1 polymer ?
#
loop_
_entity_poly.entity_id
_entity_poly.type
_entity_poly.pdbx_seq_one_letter_code
_entity_poly.pdbx_strand_id
1 'polypeptide(L)' 'MGAAMETTLDRTNLRVTPEMMLAIDAARLRRAGSVSRNTWIVEAIAEKLTRDEGNGETPVGKTANA' A
#
# COMPACT_ATOMS: atom_id res chain seq x y z
N MET A 1 -0.06 3.93 33.86
CA MET A 1 -0.75 2.85 33.14
C MET A 1 -0.91 3.32 31.69
N GLY A 2 0.14 3.16 30.88
CA GLY A 2 0.12 3.59 29.48
C GLY A 2 -0.50 2.47 28.66
N ALA A 3 -1.62 2.74 27.98
CA ALA A 3 -2.20 1.77 27.06
C ALA A 3 -1.17 1.51 25.96
N ALA A 4 -0.72 0.26 25.84
CA ALA A 4 -0.06 -0.20 24.63
C ALA A 4 -1.05 0.05 23.49
N MET A 5 -0.71 0.93 22.54
CA MET A 5 -1.49 1.06 21.32
C MET A 5 -1.47 -0.30 20.65
N GLU A 6 -2.61 -1.00 20.73
CA GLU A 6 -2.84 -2.24 20.01
C GLU A 6 -2.66 -1.91 18.53
N THR A 7 -1.63 -2.47 17.89
CA THR A 7 -1.42 -2.33 16.44
C THR A 7 -2.49 -3.16 15.75
N THR A 8 -3.70 -2.63 15.68
CA THR A 8 -4.81 -3.23 14.95
C THR A 8 -4.48 -3.12 13.46
N LEU A 9 -4.10 -4.24 12.86
CA LEU A 9 -3.93 -4.34 11.42
C LEU A 9 -5.29 -4.52 10.77
N ASP A 10 -5.67 -3.58 9.92
CA ASP A 10 -6.90 -3.70 9.12
C ASP A 10 -6.70 -4.67 7.96
N ARG A 11 -7.69 -5.55 7.75
CA ARG A 11 -7.72 -6.46 6.61
C ARG A 11 -8.64 -5.91 5.53
N THR A 12 -8.09 -5.73 4.33
CA THR A 12 -8.85 -5.34 3.13
C THR A 12 -8.69 -6.37 2.02
N ASN A 13 -9.76 -6.63 1.25
CA ASN A 13 -9.69 -7.44 0.03
C ASN A 13 -9.63 -6.51 -1.18
N LEU A 14 -8.61 -6.67 -2.02
CA LEU A 14 -8.39 -5.85 -3.21
C LEU A 14 -8.57 -6.71 -4.48
N ARG A 15 -9.33 -6.20 -5.46
CA ARG A 15 -9.43 -6.79 -6.80
C ARG A 15 -8.49 -6.05 -7.73
N VAL A 16 -7.61 -6.79 -8.39
CA VAL A 16 -6.66 -6.28 -9.39
C VAL A 16 -6.60 -7.26 -10.56
N THR A 17 -6.14 -6.78 -11.71
CA THR A 17 -6.00 -7.64 -12.88
C THR A 17 -4.83 -8.63 -12.70
N PRO A 18 -4.84 -9.78 -13.40
CA PRO A 18 -3.74 -10.74 -13.35
C PRO A 18 -2.40 -10.13 -13.77
N GLU A 19 -2.40 -9.23 -14.74
CA GLU A 19 -1.21 -8.54 -15.24
C GLU A 19 -0.57 -7.69 -14.14
N MET A 20 -1.40 -7.01 -13.33
CA MET A 20 -0.91 -6.22 -12.22
C MET A 20 -0.35 -7.10 -11.10
N MET A 21 -0.95 -8.26 -10.83
CA MET A 21 -0.40 -9.24 -9.89
C MET A 21 0.98 -9.75 -10.32
N LEU A 22 1.15 -10.05 -11.61
CA LEU A 22 2.44 -10.46 -12.16
C LEU A 22 3.49 -9.35 -12.08
N ALA A 23 3.10 -8.10 -12.34
CA ALA A 23 3.99 -6.95 -12.20
C ALA A 23 4.47 -6.76 -10.75
N ILE A 24 3.57 -6.93 -9.76
CA ILE A 24 3.92 -6.92 -8.33
C ILE A 24 4.91 -8.05 -8.02
N ASP A 25 4.64 -9.26 -8.50
CA ASP A 25 5.50 -10.42 -8.26
C ASP A 25 6.90 -10.25 -8.86
N ALA A 26 7.01 -9.67 -10.05
CA ALA A 26 8.30 -9.32 -10.65
C ALA A 26 9.01 -8.21 -9.87
N ALA A 27 8.27 -7.20 -9.40
CA ALA A 27 8.83 -6.06 -8.69
C ALA A 27 9.42 -6.43 -7.33
N ARG A 28 8.74 -7.29 -6.56
CA ARG A 28 9.27 -7.74 -5.25
C ARG A 28 10.57 -8.53 -5.37
N LEU A 29 10.76 -9.30 -6.45
CA LEU A 29 11.96 -10.13 -6.66
C LEU A 29 13.20 -9.30 -7.03
N ARG A 30 13.03 -8.04 -7.44
CA ARG A 30 14.17 -7.14 -7.71
C ARG A 30 14.84 -6.62 -6.44
N ARG A 31 14.22 -6.78 -5.25
CA ARG A 31 14.83 -6.40 -3.97
C ARG A 31 15.63 -7.54 -3.37
N ALA A 32 16.75 -7.19 -2.72
CA ALA A 32 17.53 -8.12 -1.93
C ALA A 32 16.71 -8.53 -0.68
N GLY A 33 16.46 -9.83 -0.54
CA GLY A 33 15.50 -10.35 0.44
C GLY A 33 14.10 -10.39 -0.15
N SER A 34 13.59 -11.60 -0.37
CA SER A 34 12.24 -11.81 -0.90
C SER A 34 11.20 -11.29 0.09
N VAL A 35 10.61 -10.14 -0.20
CA VAL A 35 9.51 -9.58 0.60
C VAL A 35 8.17 -10.21 0.20
N SER A 36 7.23 -10.30 1.15
CA SER A 36 5.88 -10.77 0.85
C SER A 36 5.15 -9.78 -0.07
N ARG A 37 4.10 -10.24 -0.77
CA ARG A 37 3.27 -9.35 -1.60
C ARG A 37 2.66 -8.22 -0.76
N ASN A 38 2.13 -8.56 0.42
CA ASN A 38 1.48 -7.59 1.29
C ASN A 38 2.49 -6.54 1.76
N THR A 39 3.69 -6.96 2.15
CA THR A 39 4.78 -6.05 2.54
C THR A 39 5.10 -5.10 1.38
N TRP A 40 5.31 -5.64 0.18
CA TRP A 40 5.62 -4.82 -0.99
C TRP A 40 4.50 -3.82 -1.32
N ILE A 41 3.24 -4.25 -1.26
CA ILE A 41 2.06 -3.40 -1.53
C ILE A 41 1.95 -2.28 -0.49
N VAL A 42 2.10 -2.60 0.80
CA VAL A 42 2.03 -1.60 1.88
C VAL A 42 3.16 -0.57 1.74
N GLU A 43 4.38 -1.00 1.44
CA GLU A 43 5.51 -0.10 1.22
C GLU A 43 5.30 0.79 -0.01
N ALA A 44 4.79 0.25 -1.12
CA ALA A 44 4.49 1.03 -2.32
C ALA A 44 3.40 2.08 -2.07
N ILE A 45 2.36 1.73 -1.29
CA ILE A 45 1.33 2.69 -0.86
C ILE A 45 1.94 3.78 0.02
N ALA A 46 2.75 3.41 1.02
CA ALA A 46 3.41 4.37 1.91
C ALA A 46 4.32 5.34 1.13
N GLU A 47 5.09 4.83 0.16
CA GLU A 47 5.92 5.68 -0.72
C GLU A 47 5.06 6.66 -1.52
N LYS A 48 3.95 6.21 -2.10
CA LYS A 48 3.05 7.05 -2.87
C LYS A 48 2.40 8.13 -2.00
N LEU A 49 1.91 7.78 -0.82
CA LEU A 49 1.31 8.74 0.12
C LEU A 49 2.34 9.79 0.56
N THR A 50 3.55 9.37 0.93
CA THR A 50 4.65 10.29 1.31
C THR A 50 5.01 11.24 0.16
N ARG A 51 5.04 10.72 -1.07
CA ARG A 51 5.32 11.50 -2.28
C ARG A 51 4.23 12.54 -2.55
N ASP A 52 2.97 12.18 -2.36
CA ASP A 52 1.83 13.08 -2.60
C ASP A 52 1.73 14.17 -1.52
N GLU A 53 1.99 13.82 -0.25
CA GLU A 53 2.10 14.78 0.86
C GLU A 53 3.23 15.80 0.62
N GLY A 54 4.40 15.33 0.17
CA GLY A 54 5.53 16.21 -0.18
C GLY A 54 5.28 17.10 -1.40
N ASN A 55 4.36 16.70 -2.28
CA ASN A 55 4.00 17.46 -3.48
C ASN A 55 2.85 18.48 -3.26
N GLY A 56 2.27 18.57 -2.05
CA GLY A 56 1.12 19.43 -1.78
C GLY A 56 -0.16 19.04 -2.57
N GLU A 57 -0.14 17.89 -3.24
CA GLU A 57 -1.26 17.38 -4.01
C GLU A 57 -2.20 16.70 -3.02
N THR A 58 -3.01 17.51 -2.34
CA THR A 58 -4.05 16.98 -1.44
C THR A 58 -4.95 16.09 -2.29
N PRO A 59 -5.12 14.79 -1.96
CA PRO A 59 -5.99 13.92 -2.71
C PRO A 59 -7.41 14.42 -2.50
N VAL A 60 -7.93 15.17 -3.48
CA VAL A 60 -9.36 15.47 -3.57
C VAL A 60 -10.06 14.12 -3.60
N GLY A 61 -10.69 13.79 -2.48
CA GLY A 61 -11.59 12.66 -2.35
C GLY A 61 -12.67 12.81 -3.41
N LYS A 62 -12.49 12.12 -4.54
CA LYS A 62 -13.57 11.91 -5.49
C LYS A 62 -14.53 10.95 -4.80
N THR A 63 -15.50 11.57 -4.13
CA THR A 63 -16.60 10.93 -3.43
C THR A 63 -17.21 9.79 -4.25
N ALA A 64 -17.56 8.75 -3.51
CA ALA A 64 -18.27 7.56 -3.93
C ALA A 64 -19.35 7.83 -4.99
N ASN A 65 -19.39 6.99 -6.01
CA ASN A 65 -20.56 6.92 -6.88
C ASN A 65 -21.67 6.16 -6.14
N ALA A 66 -22.82 6.83 -6.10
CA ALA A 66 -24.13 6.38 -5.64
C ALA A 66 -24.69 5.22 -6.48
#